data_AF-A0A7V4GBN5-F1
#
_entry.id   AF-A0A7V4GBN5-F1
#
_cell.length_a   1.000
_cell.length_b   1.000
_cell.length_c   1.000
_cell.angle_alpha   90.00
_cell.angle_beta   90.00
_cell.angle_gamma   90.00
#
_symmetry.space_group_name_H-M   'P 1'
#
loop_
_entity.id
_entity.type
_entity.pdbx_description
1 polymer ?
#
loop_
_entity_poly.entity_id
_entity_poly.type
_entity_poly.pdbx_seq_one_letter_code
_entity_poly.pdbx_strand_id
1 'polypeptide(L)'
;MYVVPCTVSYALVLEAQTLIEDHLQEEGKSRYIIEDDEFSEPRRIFNFVRDLVSLDSRIVLNLGEPLDPLGHRVAPDGRSLDERGTPVDLAALLSVDGRPALDPERDEEATRRLGRAVVAEFRRQATFLPTHLLAFAVFGLLRDRARDRDLFRFLRTAGELGGVPLDDVHPALDRLRDGLAARVADGRLGPDAVPFGFDPEDVVHEGLRCFGTYHVHPVLVRRGDRLFPGDPGLLFYYRNRLDGFGLDEPASGGPEAAV
;
A
#
# COMPACT_ATOMS: atom_id res chain seq x y z
N MET A 1 20.34 -20.36 6.17
CA MET A 1 19.86 -19.21 5.39
C MET A 1 18.51 -18.84 5.95
N TYR A 2 18.24 -17.56 6.14
CA TYR A 2 16.94 -17.05 6.58
C TYR A 2 16.47 -16.01 5.57
N VAL A 3 15.16 -15.98 5.36
CA VAL A 3 14.49 -14.99 4.54
C VAL A 3 13.70 -14.11 5.50
N VAL A 4 14.03 -12.83 5.59
CA VAL A 4 13.32 -11.88 6.45
C VAL A 4 12.55 -10.94 5.54
N PRO A 5 11.22 -11.07 5.43
CA PRO A 5 10.40 -10.11 4.72
C PRO A 5 10.64 -8.70 5.26
N CYS A 6 10.65 -7.69 4.39
CA CYS A 6 10.79 -6.30 4.80
C CYS A 6 9.83 -5.46 3.98
N THR A 7 9.00 -4.67 4.66
CA THR A 7 8.15 -3.68 3.98
C THR A 7 8.68 -2.29 4.25
N VAL A 8 8.71 -1.47 3.20
CA VAL A 8 9.08 -0.06 3.30
C VAL A 8 7.89 0.77 2.85
N SER A 9 7.46 1.70 3.69
CA SER A 9 6.36 2.61 3.38
C SER A 9 6.87 4.04 3.39
N TYR A 10 6.58 4.76 2.30
CA TYR A 10 7.00 6.14 2.08
C TYR A 10 5.77 7.04 1.98
N ALA A 11 5.85 8.24 2.56
CA ALA A 11 4.74 9.20 2.44
C ALA A 11 4.59 9.69 0.99
N LEU A 12 5.70 9.79 0.26
CA LEU A 12 5.76 10.17 -1.15
C LEU A 12 6.72 9.25 -1.90
N VAL A 13 6.40 8.96 -3.16
CA VAL A 13 7.23 8.20 -4.10
C VAL A 13 7.60 9.11 -5.27
N LEU A 14 8.90 9.15 -5.60
CA LEU A 14 9.46 10.03 -6.62
C LEU A 14 8.90 9.70 -8.01
N GLU A 15 8.85 8.41 -8.33
CA GLU A 15 8.39 7.87 -9.61
C GLU A 15 6.85 7.73 -9.67
N ALA A 16 6.10 8.19 -8.65
CA ALA A 16 4.66 7.97 -8.60
C ALA A 16 3.93 8.49 -9.84
N GLN A 17 4.35 9.64 -10.36
CA GLN A 17 3.74 10.27 -11.53
C GLN A 17 3.97 9.43 -12.79
N THR A 18 5.23 9.09 -13.10
CA THR A 18 5.55 8.23 -14.24
C THR A 18 4.91 6.85 -14.13
N LEU A 19 4.95 6.23 -12.95
CA LEU A 19 4.34 4.91 -12.72
C LEU A 19 2.83 4.91 -12.98
N ILE A 20 2.12 5.98 -12.57
CA ILE A 20 0.69 6.05 -12.81
C ILE A 20 0.37 6.43 -14.25
N GLU A 21 1.15 7.31 -14.87
CA GLU A 21 1.00 7.64 -16.29
C GLU A 21 1.20 6.40 -17.16
N ASP A 22 2.27 5.64 -16.94
CA ASP A 22 2.55 4.37 -17.64
C ASP A 22 1.38 3.38 -17.46
N HIS A 23 0.93 3.16 -16.21
CA HIS A 23 -0.20 2.29 -15.94
C HIS A 23 -1.48 2.73 -16.65
N LEU A 24 -1.80 4.03 -16.64
CA LEU A 24 -2.99 4.56 -17.28
C LEU A 24 -2.90 4.54 -18.82
N GLN A 25 -1.70 4.64 -19.39
CA GLN A 25 -1.47 4.48 -20.82
C GLN A 25 -1.68 3.02 -21.26
N GLU A 26 -1.06 2.07 -20.54
CA GLU A 26 -1.15 0.64 -20.83
C GLU A 26 -2.59 0.13 -20.75
N GLU A 27 -3.29 0.46 -19.66
CA GLU A 27 -4.67 0.00 -19.43
C GLU A 27 -5.71 0.84 -20.22
N GLY A 28 -5.44 2.13 -20.45
CA GLY A 28 -6.36 3.07 -21.09
C GLY A 28 -6.42 2.98 -22.62
N LYS A 29 -5.42 2.37 -23.27
CA LYS A 29 -5.29 2.26 -24.74
C LYS A 29 -5.57 3.62 -25.43
N SER A 30 -6.51 3.70 -26.38
CA SER A 30 -6.80 4.91 -27.19
C SER A 30 -7.44 6.09 -26.45
N ARG A 31 -7.62 6.01 -25.12
CA ARG A 31 -8.32 7.02 -24.31
C ARG A 31 -7.38 7.94 -23.52
N TYR A 32 -6.07 7.67 -23.53
CA TYR A 32 -5.06 8.49 -22.88
C TYR A 32 -4.22 9.19 -23.96
N ILE A 33 -4.30 10.52 -24.02
CA ILE A 33 -3.42 11.36 -24.84
C ILE A 33 -2.48 12.03 -23.85
N ILE A 34 -1.19 11.78 -24.02
CA ILE A 34 -0.12 12.28 -23.16
C ILE A 34 0.12 13.76 -23.48
N GLU A 35 0.23 14.61 -22.45
CA GLU A 35 0.91 15.89 -22.54
C GLU A 35 2.34 15.69 -22.01
N ASP A 36 3.31 16.24 -22.74
CA ASP A 36 4.76 15.97 -22.67
C ASP A 36 5.35 15.75 -21.26
N ASP A 37 6.10 14.66 -21.16
CA ASP A 37 6.90 14.24 -20.00
C ASP A 37 8.18 15.07 -19.84
N GLU A 38 8.38 15.60 -18.63
CA GLU A 38 9.65 16.20 -18.22
C GLU A 38 10.16 15.52 -16.93
N PHE A 39 10.64 14.27 -17.07
CA PHE A 39 11.24 13.50 -15.97
C PHE A 39 12.67 13.07 -16.29
N SER A 40 13.65 13.91 -15.92
CA SER A 40 15.06 13.53 -15.66
C SER A 40 15.88 14.76 -15.20
N GLU A 41 15.43 15.47 -14.16
CA GLU A 41 16.25 16.55 -13.57
C GLU A 41 16.90 16.11 -12.25
N PRO A 42 18.24 16.00 -12.19
CA PRO A 42 18.97 15.76 -10.94
C PRO A 42 18.63 16.76 -9.83
N ARG A 43 18.18 17.97 -10.21
CA ARG A 43 17.67 19.00 -9.29
C ARG A 43 16.40 18.56 -8.55
N ARG A 44 15.47 17.87 -9.22
CA ARG A 44 14.24 17.37 -8.59
C ARG A 44 14.54 16.26 -7.59
N ILE A 45 15.48 15.36 -7.88
CA ILE A 45 15.92 14.31 -6.94
C ILE A 45 16.55 14.93 -5.68
N PHE A 46 17.44 15.92 -5.85
CA PHE A 46 18.04 16.63 -4.71
C PHE A 46 16.99 17.37 -3.87
N ASN A 47 16.05 18.06 -4.52
CA ASN A 47 14.95 18.72 -3.83
C ASN A 47 14.09 17.69 -3.08
N PHE A 48 13.77 16.55 -3.70
CA PHE A 48 13.05 15.46 -3.02
C PHE A 48 13.76 14.98 -1.76
N VAL A 49 15.06 14.66 -1.83
CA VAL A 49 15.81 14.19 -0.65
C VAL A 49 15.85 15.25 0.45
N ARG A 50 16.10 16.52 0.08
CA ARG A 50 16.06 17.64 1.02
C ARG A 50 14.68 17.79 1.64
N ASP A 51 13.64 17.75 0.82
CA ASP A 51 12.27 17.94 1.23
C ASP A 51 11.84 16.78 2.12
N LEU A 52 12.15 15.53 1.76
CA LEU A 52 11.95 14.31 2.56
C LEU A 52 12.65 14.34 3.92
N VAL A 53 13.82 15.00 4.02
CA VAL A 53 14.53 15.22 5.29
C VAL A 53 13.92 16.38 6.09
N SER A 54 13.35 17.39 5.42
CA SER A 54 12.71 18.56 6.06
C SER A 54 11.27 18.32 6.48
N LEU A 55 10.54 17.49 5.75
CA LEU A 55 9.39 16.79 6.25
C LEU A 55 9.96 15.83 7.29
N ASP A 56 9.48 15.83 8.53
CA ASP A 56 9.74 14.73 9.48
C ASP A 56 9.01 13.43 9.03
N SER A 57 9.01 13.19 7.71
CA SER A 57 8.24 12.16 7.05
C SER A 57 8.90 10.83 7.32
N ARG A 58 8.14 10.02 8.04
CA ARG A 58 8.55 8.72 8.55
C ARG A 58 8.60 7.73 7.38
N ILE A 59 9.81 7.41 6.92
CA ILE A 59 10.01 6.13 6.23
C ILE A 59 9.75 5.05 7.26
N VAL A 60 8.72 4.23 7.06
CA VAL A 60 8.40 3.14 7.98
C VAL A 60 8.96 1.85 7.40
N LEU A 61 9.84 1.23 8.19
CA LEU A 61 10.47 -0.06 7.90
C LEU A 61 9.92 -1.09 8.87
N ASN A 62 9.20 -2.08 8.36
CA ASN A 62 8.74 -3.20 9.16
C ASN A 62 9.48 -4.46 8.74
N LEU A 63 10.04 -5.17 9.73
CA LEU A 63 10.74 -6.44 9.53
C LEU A 63 9.83 -7.61 9.90
N GLY A 64 9.75 -8.53 8.95
CA GLY A 64 9.08 -9.83 8.96
C GLY A 64 9.41 -10.69 10.15
N GLU A 65 8.48 -11.60 10.48
CA GLU A 65 8.91 -12.82 11.15
C GLU A 65 9.89 -13.57 10.21
N PRO A 66 11.03 -14.06 10.72
CA PRO A 66 11.99 -14.77 9.89
C PRO A 66 11.39 -16.08 9.36
N LEU A 67 11.63 -16.33 8.07
CA LEU A 67 11.24 -17.54 7.36
C LEU A 67 12.48 -18.37 6.99
N ASP A 68 12.31 -19.67 6.89
CA ASP A 68 13.29 -20.54 6.25
C ASP A 68 13.10 -20.58 4.71
N PRO A 69 14.02 -21.19 3.95
CA PRO A 69 13.89 -21.29 2.50
C PRO A 69 12.69 -22.11 1.99
N LEU A 70 12.02 -22.88 2.86
CA LEU A 70 10.81 -23.64 2.54
C LEU A 70 9.52 -22.91 2.96
N GLY A 71 9.64 -21.68 3.48
CA GLY A 71 8.52 -20.85 3.92
C GLY A 71 7.99 -21.17 5.33
N HIS A 72 8.70 -21.95 6.15
CA HIS A 72 8.34 -22.13 7.55
C HIS A 72 8.76 -20.93 8.39
N ARG A 73 8.03 -20.67 9.47
CA ARG A 73 8.43 -19.68 10.48
C ARG A 73 9.66 -20.18 11.23
N VAL A 74 10.51 -19.27 11.66
CA VAL A 74 11.73 -19.59 12.41
C VAL A 74 11.58 -19.10 13.86
N ALA A 75 11.79 -20.01 14.81
CA ALA A 75 11.78 -19.70 16.24
C ALA A 75 13.00 -18.81 16.62
N PRO A 76 12.97 -18.13 17.78
CA PRO A 76 14.09 -17.31 18.25
C PRO A 76 15.43 -18.07 18.41
N ASP A 77 15.38 -19.38 18.57
CA ASP A 77 16.56 -20.26 18.64
C ASP A 77 17.04 -20.76 17.27
N GLY A 78 16.41 -20.32 16.18
CA GLY A 78 16.78 -20.64 14.80
C GLY A 78 16.11 -21.89 14.22
N ARG A 79 15.22 -22.57 14.96
CA ARG A 79 14.53 -23.77 14.44
C ARG A 79 13.34 -23.43 13.57
N SER A 80 13.21 -24.07 12.41
CA SER A 80 12.00 -24.00 11.58
C SER A 80 10.83 -24.68 12.26
N LEU A 81 9.65 -24.07 12.16
CA LEU A 81 8.41 -24.53 12.77
C LEU A 81 7.32 -24.74 11.70
N ASP A 82 6.58 -25.84 11.83
CA ASP A 82 5.36 -26.04 11.06
C ASP A 82 4.22 -25.10 11.54
N GLU A 83 3.06 -25.19 10.90
CA GLU A 83 1.89 -24.37 11.24
C GLU A 83 1.37 -24.59 12.67
N ARG A 84 1.73 -25.71 13.31
CA ARG A 84 1.36 -26.07 14.69
C ARG A 84 2.44 -25.66 15.69
N GLY A 85 3.56 -25.09 15.24
CA GLY A 85 4.70 -24.76 16.09
C GLY A 85 5.64 -25.92 16.38
N THR A 86 5.54 -27.02 15.63
CA THR A 86 6.41 -28.20 15.78
C THR A 86 7.70 -28.01 14.99
N PRO A 87 8.87 -28.37 15.54
CA PRO A 87 10.12 -28.30 14.80
C PRO A 87 10.11 -29.13 13.52
N VAL A 88 10.59 -28.55 12.42
CA VAL A 88 10.74 -29.18 11.12
C VAL A 88 12.19 -29.57 10.89
N ASP A 89 12.41 -30.83 10.50
CA ASP A 89 13.72 -31.28 10.03
C ASP A 89 13.89 -30.97 8.53
N LEU A 90 14.53 -29.84 8.25
CA LEU A 90 14.81 -29.43 6.87
C LEU A 90 15.77 -30.37 6.15
N ALA A 91 16.70 -31.01 6.86
CA ALA A 91 17.66 -31.91 6.24
C ALA A 91 16.94 -33.15 5.71
N ALA A 92 15.97 -33.66 6.47
CA ALA A 92 15.10 -34.74 6.01
C ALA A 92 14.28 -34.35 4.78
N LEU A 93 13.69 -33.14 4.75
CA LEU A 93 12.89 -32.66 3.61
C LEU A 93 13.71 -32.46 2.33
N LEU A 94 15.00 -32.13 2.49
CA LEU A 94 15.91 -31.88 1.35
C LEU A 94 16.68 -33.13 0.90
N SER A 95 16.46 -34.27 1.55
CA SER A 95 17.19 -35.51 1.27
C SER A 95 16.35 -36.53 0.49
N VAL A 96 16.99 -37.21 -0.46
CA VAL A 96 16.48 -38.42 -1.13
C VAL A 96 17.41 -39.57 -0.73
N ASP A 97 16.85 -40.67 -0.24
CA ASP A 97 17.61 -41.83 0.29
C ASP A 97 18.68 -41.43 1.34
N GLY A 98 18.35 -40.46 2.19
CA GLY A 98 19.22 -39.98 3.28
C GLY A 98 20.40 -39.13 2.82
N ARG A 99 20.42 -38.68 1.56
CA ARG A 99 21.42 -37.75 1.03
C ARG A 99 20.75 -36.50 0.45
N PRO A 100 21.30 -35.29 0.68
CA PRO A 100 20.85 -34.10 -0.01
C PRO A 100 20.85 -34.32 -1.52
N ALA A 101 19.71 -34.09 -2.16
CA ALA A 101 19.54 -34.28 -3.59
C ALA A 101 18.70 -33.14 -4.17
N LEU A 102 19.01 -32.80 -5.43
CA LEU A 102 18.20 -31.85 -6.20
C LEU A 102 16.92 -32.55 -6.63
N ASP A 103 15.80 -31.86 -6.45
CA ASP A 103 14.48 -32.32 -6.86
C ASP A 103 13.72 -31.11 -7.41
N PRO A 104 13.64 -30.98 -8.76
CA PRO A 104 13.03 -29.81 -9.39
C PRO A 104 11.57 -29.58 -8.98
N GLU A 105 10.78 -30.64 -8.77
CA GLU A 105 9.36 -30.52 -8.42
C GLU A 105 9.21 -30.02 -6.98
N ARG A 106 9.99 -30.59 -6.05
CA ARG A 106 10.04 -30.14 -4.66
C ARG A 106 10.52 -28.69 -4.56
N ASP A 107 11.61 -28.37 -5.25
CA ASP A 107 12.25 -27.06 -5.17
C ASP A 107 11.34 -25.96 -5.77
N GLU A 108 10.57 -26.29 -6.82
CA GLU A 108 9.52 -25.43 -7.37
C GLU A 108 8.40 -25.19 -6.35
N GLU A 109 7.87 -26.23 -5.72
CA GLU A 109 6.81 -26.06 -4.72
C GLU A 109 7.29 -25.31 -3.47
N ALA A 110 8.52 -25.55 -3.02
CA ALA A 110 9.15 -24.79 -1.95
C ALA A 110 9.24 -23.30 -2.29
N THR A 111 9.63 -22.98 -3.53
CA THR A 111 9.69 -21.60 -4.02
C THR A 111 8.30 -20.95 -4.02
N ARG A 112 7.26 -21.66 -4.51
CA ARG A 112 5.87 -21.15 -4.47
C ARG A 112 5.38 -20.94 -3.05
N ARG A 113 5.67 -21.88 -2.13
CA ARG A 113 5.29 -21.78 -0.72
C ARG A 113 5.96 -20.61 -0.02
N LEU A 114 7.27 -20.44 -0.22
CA LEU A 114 8.00 -19.29 0.30
C LEU A 114 7.42 -17.99 -0.25
N GLY A 115 7.12 -17.92 -1.55
CA GLY A 115 6.47 -16.77 -2.17
C GLY A 115 5.13 -16.41 -1.50
N ARG A 116 4.27 -17.41 -1.26
CA ARG A 116 3.00 -17.20 -0.52
C ARG A 116 3.24 -16.69 0.90
N ALA A 117 4.22 -17.24 1.61
CA ALA A 117 4.57 -16.82 2.97
C ALA A 117 5.10 -15.37 3.00
N VAL A 118 5.96 -15.00 2.05
CA VAL A 118 6.48 -13.62 1.91
C VAL A 118 5.35 -12.63 1.62
N VAL A 119 4.41 -12.98 0.73
CA VAL A 119 3.24 -12.12 0.42
C VAL A 119 2.33 -11.98 1.64
N ALA A 120 2.10 -13.05 2.39
CA ALA A 120 1.31 -13.00 3.62
C ALA A 120 1.94 -12.08 4.66
N GLU A 121 3.26 -12.19 4.89
CA GLU A 121 3.98 -11.29 5.79
C GLU A 121 3.97 -9.85 5.27
N PHE A 122 4.17 -9.62 3.97
CA PHE A 122 4.09 -8.29 3.38
C PHE A 122 2.74 -7.62 3.65
N ARG A 123 1.62 -8.34 3.47
CA ARG A 123 0.28 -7.83 3.75
C ARG A 123 0.08 -7.56 5.24
N ARG A 124 0.49 -8.50 6.09
CA ARG A 124 0.40 -8.35 7.55
C ARG A 124 1.18 -7.12 8.02
N GLN A 125 2.31 -6.82 7.40
CA GLN A 125 3.20 -5.73 7.81
C GLN A 125 2.95 -4.41 7.09
N ALA A 126 1.85 -4.28 6.35
CA ALA A 126 1.51 -3.04 5.69
C ALA A 126 1.24 -1.92 6.73
N THR A 127 1.96 -0.81 6.59
CA THR A 127 1.70 0.44 7.33
C THR A 127 1.12 1.49 6.39
N PHE A 128 0.03 2.12 6.81
CA PHE A 128 -0.63 3.17 6.05
C PHE A 128 -0.28 4.54 6.63
N LEU A 129 0.26 5.41 5.76
CA LEU A 129 0.69 6.75 6.11
C LEU A 129 -0.43 7.76 5.79
N PRO A 130 -0.38 8.98 6.34
CA PRO A 130 -1.41 9.99 6.11
C PRO A 130 -1.75 10.25 4.64
N THR A 131 -0.76 10.21 3.74
CA THR A 131 -0.99 10.34 2.29
C THR A 131 -1.83 9.20 1.73
N HIS A 132 -1.57 7.95 2.12
CA HIS A 132 -2.36 6.80 1.70
C HIS A 132 -3.81 6.90 2.21
N LEU A 133 -3.97 7.21 3.49
CA LEU A 133 -5.27 7.30 4.17
C LEU A 133 -6.13 8.43 3.60
N LEU A 134 -5.55 9.62 3.46
CA LEU A 134 -6.22 10.78 2.90
C LEU A 134 -6.60 10.55 1.43
N ALA A 135 -5.69 9.99 0.63
CA ALA A 135 -5.96 9.67 -0.77
C ALA A 135 -7.12 8.69 -0.89
N PHE A 136 -7.14 7.62 -0.09
CA PHE A 136 -8.20 6.63 -0.08
C PHE A 136 -9.56 7.23 0.29
N ALA A 137 -9.63 7.99 1.37
CA ALA A 137 -10.87 8.63 1.81
C ALA A 137 -11.41 9.61 0.75
N VAL A 138 -10.57 10.51 0.23
CA VAL A 138 -11.01 11.52 -0.75
C VAL A 138 -11.38 10.89 -2.08
N PHE A 139 -10.60 9.91 -2.55
CA PHE A 139 -10.89 9.19 -3.79
C PHE A 139 -12.24 8.46 -3.70
N GLY A 140 -12.50 7.74 -2.61
CA GLY A 140 -13.78 7.06 -2.38
C GLY A 140 -14.96 8.04 -2.38
N LEU A 141 -14.85 9.15 -1.64
CA LEU A 141 -15.88 10.18 -1.59
C LEU A 141 -16.13 10.86 -2.95
N LEU A 142 -15.10 11.05 -3.77
CA LEU A 142 -15.28 11.54 -5.15
C LEU A 142 -15.95 10.48 -6.02
N ARG A 143 -15.58 9.21 -5.84
CA ARG A 143 -16.12 8.08 -6.60
C ARG A 143 -17.60 7.88 -6.34
N ASP A 144 -18.05 8.02 -5.09
CA ASP A 144 -19.47 7.92 -4.71
C ASP A 144 -20.33 9.02 -5.34
N ARG A 145 -19.74 10.21 -5.58
CA ARG A 145 -20.40 11.33 -6.24
C ARG A 145 -20.35 11.25 -7.77
N ALA A 146 -19.43 10.46 -8.32
CA ALA A 146 -19.27 10.31 -9.75
C ALA A 146 -20.44 9.53 -10.35
N ARG A 147 -21.00 10.05 -11.44
CA ARG A 147 -22.05 9.34 -12.20
C ARG A 147 -21.48 8.20 -13.04
N ASP A 148 -20.20 8.28 -13.38
CA ASP A 148 -19.55 7.36 -14.29
C ASP A 148 -18.85 6.22 -13.56
N ARG A 149 -19.11 4.98 -13.99
CA ARG A 149 -18.44 3.78 -13.44
C ARG A 149 -17.14 3.45 -14.16
N ASP A 150 -16.80 4.10 -15.28
CA ASP A 150 -15.51 3.97 -15.94
C ASP A 150 -14.44 4.78 -15.18
N LEU A 151 -13.36 4.10 -14.76
CA LEU A 151 -12.29 4.71 -13.98
C LEU A 151 -11.58 5.82 -14.78
N PHE A 152 -11.25 5.59 -16.05
CA PHE A 152 -10.51 6.56 -16.87
C PHE A 152 -11.31 7.83 -17.11
N ARG A 153 -12.62 7.69 -17.40
CA ARG A 153 -13.48 8.86 -17.55
C ARG A 153 -13.63 9.60 -16.22
N PHE A 154 -13.73 8.87 -15.11
CA PHE A 154 -13.74 9.48 -13.79
C PHE A 154 -12.47 10.28 -13.49
N LEU A 155 -11.28 9.71 -13.70
CA LEU A 155 -10.01 10.42 -13.44
C LEU A 155 -9.91 11.74 -14.23
N ARG A 156 -10.40 11.76 -15.47
CA ARG A 156 -10.44 12.99 -16.29
C ARG A 156 -11.42 14.05 -15.81
N THR A 157 -12.49 13.65 -15.12
CA THR A 157 -13.59 14.54 -14.70
C THR A 157 -13.61 14.81 -13.20
N ALA A 158 -12.75 14.13 -12.42
CA ALA A 158 -12.72 14.23 -10.97
C ALA A 158 -12.45 15.67 -10.47
N GLY A 159 -11.64 16.44 -11.21
CA GLY A 159 -11.39 17.87 -10.93
C GLY A 159 -12.62 18.75 -11.03
N GLU A 160 -13.64 18.32 -11.78
CA GLU A 160 -14.88 19.08 -12.01
C GLU A 160 -15.95 18.83 -10.94
N LEU A 161 -15.75 17.83 -10.06
CA LEU A 161 -16.75 17.39 -9.06
C LEU A 161 -16.90 18.34 -7.85
N GLY A 162 -16.34 19.56 -7.91
CA GLY A 162 -16.55 20.61 -6.90
C GLY A 162 -15.85 20.37 -5.56
N GLY A 163 -14.96 19.39 -5.47
CA GLY A 163 -14.22 19.05 -4.26
C GLY A 163 -15.06 18.40 -3.16
N VAL A 164 -14.39 17.88 -2.14
CA VAL A 164 -14.98 17.13 -1.02
C VAL A 164 -14.94 17.97 0.25
N PRO A 165 -16.06 18.23 0.93
CA PRO A 165 -16.07 18.91 2.23
C PRO A 165 -15.29 18.15 3.30
N LEU A 166 -14.55 18.86 4.15
CA LEU A 166 -13.81 18.26 5.27
C LEU A 166 -14.73 17.54 6.26
N ASP A 167 -15.95 18.05 6.43
CA ASP A 167 -17.01 17.40 7.24
C ASP A 167 -17.41 16.02 6.70
N ASP A 168 -17.15 15.73 5.42
CA ASP A 168 -17.31 14.39 4.84
C ASP A 168 -16.02 13.56 4.92
N VAL A 169 -14.85 14.22 4.86
CA VAL A 169 -13.52 13.57 4.91
C VAL A 169 -13.23 13.01 6.30
N HIS A 170 -13.46 13.76 7.39
CA HIS A 170 -13.15 13.28 8.73
C HIS A 170 -13.91 11.99 9.10
N PRO A 171 -15.24 11.90 8.89
CA PRO A 171 -15.96 10.66 9.13
C PRO A 171 -15.52 9.50 8.23
N ALA A 172 -15.06 9.78 7.01
CA ALA A 172 -14.51 8.74 6.13
C ALA A 172 -13.17 8.21 6.66
N LEU A 173 -12.31 9.08 7.19
CA LEU A 173 -11.07 8.69 7.85
C LEU A 173 -11.31 7.91 9.15
N ASP A 174 -12.32 8.28 9.93
CA ASP A 174 -12.71 7.50 11.12
C ASP A 174 -13.18 6.08 10.73
N ARG A 175 -14.05 5.96 9.72
CA ARG A 175 -14.46 4.64 9.21
C ARG A 175 -13.27 3.82 8.71
N LEU A 176 -12.31 4.47 8.06
CA LEU A 176 -11.10 3.81 7.58
C LEU A 176 -10.24 3.31 8.75
N ARG A 177 -10.05 4.13 9.79
CA ARG A 177 -9.37 3.74 11.03
C ARG A 177 -10.04 2.52 11.65
N ASP A 178 -11.36 2.55 11.78
CA ASP A 178 -12.11 1.46 12.42
C ASP A 178 -12.03 0.16 11.59
N GLY A 179 -12.11 0.27 10.26
CA GLY A 179 -11.94 -0.85 9.33
C GLY A 179 -10.54 -1.47 9.38
N LEU A 180 -9.50 -0.64 9.56
CA LEU A 180 -8.12 -1.10 9.76
C LEU A 180 -7.96 -1.75 11.14
N ALA A 181 -8.48 -1.12 12.21
CA ALA A 181 -8.41 -1.65 13.56
C ALA A 181 -9.10 -3.03 13.69
N ALA A 182 -10.22 -3.25 12.99
CA ALA A 182 -10.87 -4.55 12.92
C ALA A 182 -9.97 -5.65 12.33
N ARG A 183 -9.17 -5.31 11.31
CA ARG A 183 -8.21 -6.22 10.68
C ARG A 183 -6.96 -6.46 11.52
N VAL A 184 -6.60 -5.50 12.36
CA VAL A 184 -5.56 -5.72 13.37
C VAL A 184 -6.09 -6.70 14.43
N ALA A 185 -7.32 -6.50 14.89
CA ALA A 185 -7.94 -7.33 15.91
C ALA A 185 -8.14 -8.81 15.47
N ASP A 186 -8.40 -9.05 14.19
CA ASP A 186 -8.52 -10.41 13.63
C ASP A 186 -7.20 -11.01 13.09
N GLY A 187 -6.10 -10.27 13.19
CA GLY A 187 -4.75 -10.72 12.82
C GLY A 187 -4.42 -10.65 11.32
N ARG A 188 -5.30 -10.10 10.47
CA ARG A 188 -5.01 -9.84 9.05
C ARG A 188 -3.99 -8.72 8.82
N LEU A 189 -3.91 -7.79 9.77
CA LEU A 189 -2.94 -6.70 9.78
C LEU A 189 -2.14 -6.70 11.09
N GLY A 190 -0.93 -6.17 11.04
CA GLY A 190 -0.06 -5.95 12.18
C GLY A 190 -0.48 -4.71 12.98
N PRO A 191 0.03 -4.55 14.21
CA PRO A 191 -0.34 -3.45 15.10
C PRO A 191 -0.02 -2.07 14.52
N ASP A 192 1.00 -1.98 13.67
CA ASP A 192 1.48 -0.73 13.06
C ASP A 192 0.73 -0.35 11.78
N ALA A 193 -0.35 -1.05 11.43
CA ALA A 193 -1.16 -0.72 10.27
C ALA A 193 -1.91 0.60 10.44
N VAL A 194 -2.33 0.93 11.68
CA VAL A 194 -2.97 2.20 12.03
C VAL A 194 -1.93 3.12 12.67
N PRO A 195 -1.78 4.37 12.20
CA PRO A 195 -0.92 5.35 12.86
C PRO A 195 -1.22 5.49 14.36
N PHE A 196 -0.18 5.49 15.19
CA PHE A 196 -0.33 5.76 16.62
C PHE A 196 -0.89 7.17 16.84
N GLY A 197 -1.90 7.29 17.71
CA GLY A 197 -2.55 8.58 18.00
C GLY A 197 -3.36 9.13 16.82
N PHE A 198 -3.88 8.26 15.94
CA PHE A 198 -4.68 8.65 14.78
C PHE A 198 -5.74 9.70 15.12
N ASP A 199 -5.62 10.85 14.47
CA ASP A 199 -6.61 11.93 14.45
C ASP A 199 -6.89 12.32 12.98
N PRO A 200 -8.16 12.43 12.55
CA PRO A 200 -8.49 12.79 11.18
C PRO A 200 -7.93 14.14 10.70
N GLU A 201 -7.90 15.18 11.55
CA GLU A 201 -7.37 16.48 11.17
C GLU A 201 -5.84 16.41 11.01
N ASP A 202 -5.14 15.68 11.88
CA ASP A 202 -3.70 15.43 11.73
C ASP A 202 -3.38 14.67 10.44
N VAL A 203 -4.20 13.67 10.08
CA VAL A 203 -4.06 12.94 8.80
C VAL A 203 -4.27 13.86 7.60
N VAL A 204 -5.29 14.72 7.64
CA VAL A 204 -5.53 15.73 6.59
C VAL A 204 -4.36 16.70 6.50
N HIS A 205 -3.91 17.24 7.63
CA HIS A 205 -2.82 18.21 7.70
C HIS A 205 -1.52 17.62 7.12
N GLU A 206 -1.11 16.46 7.63
CA GLU A 206 0.13 15.81 7.23
C GLU A 206 0.08 15.30 5.79
N GLY A 207 -1.06 14.75 5.36
CA GLY A 207 -1.28 14.31 3.98
C GLY A 207 -1.17 15.46 2.98
N LEU A 208 -1.82 16.60 3.24
CA LEU A 208 -1.73 17.79 2.39
C LEU A 208 -0.33 18.40 2.38
N ARG A 209 0.34 18.43 3.55
CA ARG A 209 1.71 18.91 3.68
C ARG A 209 2.66 18.09 2.81
N CYS A 210 2.54 16.76 2.84
CA CYS A 210 3.29 15.87 1.97
C CYS A 210 2.93 16.08 0.49
N PHE A 211 1.65 16.09 0.13
CA PHE A 211 1.25 16.24 -1.27
C PHE A 211 1.64 17.56 -1.91
N GLY A 212 1.85 18.61 -1.12
CA GLY A 212 2.27 19.94 -1.60
C GLY A 212 3.77 20.14 -1.82
N THR A 213 4.62 19.12 -1.64
CA THR A 213 6.09 19.30 -1.72
C THR A 213 6.69 18.98 -3.08
N TYR A 214 6.66 17.70 -3.48
CA TYR A 214 7.51 17.20 -4.56
C TYR A 214 6.86 17.20 -5.94
N HIS A 215 5.62 16.71 -6.02
CA HIS A 215 4.93 16.55 -7.30
C HIS A 215 4.76 17.90 -7.98
N VAL A 216 4.90 17.93 -9.32
CA VAL A 216 4.73 19.16 -10.11
C VAL A 216 3.37 19.80 -9.84
N HIS A 217 2.35 18.96 -9.70
CA HIS A 217 1.03 19.32 -9.22
C HIS A 217 0.74 18.66 -7.88
N PRO A 218 0.29 19.41 -6.85
CA PRO A 218 -0.11 18.82 -5.60
C PRO A 218 -1.24 17.80 -5.81
N VAL A 219 -1.12 16.62 -5.21
CA VAL A 219 -2.12 15.54 -5.35
C VAL A 219 -3.50 16.01 -4.87
N LEU A 220 -3.54 16.71 -3.74
CA LEU A 220 -4.74 17.33 -3.17
C LEU A 220 -4.46 18.78 -2.78
N VAL A 221 -5.47 19.64 -2.98
CA VAL A 221 -5.41 21.06 -2.61
C VAL A 221 -6.61 21.40 -1.74
N ARG A 222 -6.36 22.02 -0.58
CA ARG A 222 -7.41 22.59 0.27
C ARG A 222 -7.81 23.97 -0.23
N ARG A 223 -9.10 24.21 -0.42
CA ARG A 223 -9.68 25.54 -0.68
C ARG A 223 -10.86 25.74 0.26
N GLY A 224 -10.66 26.55 1.30
CA GLY A 224 -11.64 26.72 2.38
C GLY A 224 -11.84 25.43 3.17
N ASP A 225 -13.08 24.97 3.23
CA ASP A 225 -13.55 23.77 3.91
C ASP A 225 -13.57 22.53 3.00
N ARG A 226 -12.99 22.60 1.79
CA ARG A 226 -13.04 21.54 0.78
C ARG A 226 -11.65 21.12 0.29
N LEU A 227 -11.53 19.84 -0.05
CA LEU A 227 -10.37 19.24 -0.71
C LEU A 227 -10.66 18.96 -2.18
N PHE A 228 -9.75 19.39 -3.06
CA PHE A 228 -9.85 19.22 -4.50
C PHE A 228 -8.73 18.31 -5.00
N PRO A 229 -9.00 17.36 -5.92
CA PRO A 229 -7.93 16.64 -6.61
C PRO A 229 -7.15 17.62 -7.49
N GLY A 230 -5.89 17.86 -7.15
CA GLY A 230 -4.98 18.62 -8.00
C GLY A 230 -4.39 17.74 -9.09
N ASP A 231 -4.18 16.46 -8.77
CA ASP A 231 -3.83 15.41 -9.73
C ASP A 231 -4.63 14.13 -9.41
N PRO A 232 -5.70 13.83 -10.19
CA PRO A 232 -6.51 12.63 -9.99
C PRO A 232 -5.74 11.31 -10.20
N GLY A 233 -4.72 11.31 -11.08
CA GLY A 233 -3.88 10.14 -11.33
C GLY A 233 -3.03 9.81 -10.11
N LEU A 234 -2.30 10.79 -9.59
CA LEU A 234 -1.55 10.61 -8.35
C LEU A 234 -2.47 10.28 -7.16
N LEU A 235 -3.68 10.86 -7.09
CA LEU A 235 -4.65 10.52 -6.05
C LEU A 235 -5.02 9.03 -6.12
N PHE A 236 -5.22 8.51 -7.34
CA PHE A 236 -5.45 7.08 -7.59
C PHE A 236 -4.21 6.23 -7.29
N TYR A 237 -3.00 6.71 -7.55
CA TYR A 237 -1.77 6.00 -7.19
C TYR A 237 -1.67 5.80 -5.68
N TYR A 238 -1.77 6.86 -4.88
CA TYR A 238 -1.58 6.78 -3.44
C TYR A 238 -2.70 6.01 -2.74
N ARG A 239 -3.94 6.06 -3.24
CA ARG A 239 -5.04 5.27 -2.66
C ARG A 239 -4.87 3.76 -2.90
N ASN A 240 -4.20 3.34 -3.98
CA ASN A 240 -4.00 1.92 -4.29
C ASN A 240 -3.19 1.19 -3.21
N ARG A 241 -2.48 1.91 -2.33
CA ARG A 241 -1.77 1.27 -1.21
C ARG A 241 -2.71 0.51 -0.27
N LEU A 242 -3.96 0.94 -0.15
CA LEU A 242 -5.00 0.29 0.67
C LEU A 242 -5.86 -0.70 -0.11
N ASP A 243 -5.62 -0.87 -1.41
CA ASP A 243 -6.35 -1.82 -2.24
C ASP A 243 -6.03 -3.27 -1.86
N GLY A 244 -7.00 -4.16 -2.01
CA GLY A 244 -6.87 -5.58 -1.66
C GLY A 244 -6.88 -5.88 -0.15
N PHE A 245 -7.05 -4.87 0.71
CA PHE A 245 -7.30 -5.08 2.14
C PHE A 245 -8.79 -5.22 2.45
N GLY A 246 -9.71 -5.07 1.49
CA GLY A 246 -11.16 -5.22 1.68
C GLY A 246 -11.83 -4.05 2.43
N LEU A 247 -11.20 -2.87 2.39
CA LEU A 247 -11.70 -1.67 3.08
C LEU A 247 -12.82 -0.97 2.31
N ASP A 248 -13.09 -1.41 1.08
CA ASP A 248 -14.16 -0.92 0.21
C ASP A 248 -15.53 -1.58 0.49
N GLU A 249 -15.58 -2.56 1.40
CA GLU A 249 -16.83 -3.23 1.78
C GLU A 249 -17.52 -2.49 2.93
N PRO A 250 -18.82 -2.16 2.83
CA PRO A 250 -19.59 -1.82 4.02
C PRO A 250 -19.51 -3.01 4.98
N ALA A 251 -19.30 -2.74 6.28
CA ALA A 251 -19.14 -3.75 7.33
C ALA A 251 -20.36 -4.66 7.45
N SER A 252 -20.47 -5.63 6.54
CA SER A 252 -21.49 -6.68 6.52
C SER A 252 -21.10 -7.75 5.49
N GLY A 253 -20.43 -8.81 5.97
CA GLY A 253 -20.55 -10.15 5.40
C GLY A 253 -19.29 -10.80 4.81
N GLY A 254 -18.57 -11.56 5.65
CA GLY A 254 -17.95 -12.87 5.33
C GLY A 254 -16.83 -12.94 4.26
N PRO A 255 -15.86 -13.85 4.41
CA PRO A 255 -14.76 -13.97 3.45
C PRO A 255 -15.24 -14.64 2.16
N GLU A 256 -15.24 -13.91 1.05
CA GLU A 256 -15.23 -14.53 -0.28
C GLU A 256 -13.78 -14.86 -0.64
N ALA A 257 -13.49 -16.17 -0.72
CA ALA A 257 -12.20 -16.72 -1.05
C ALA A 257 -11.83 -16.38 -2.50
N ALA A 258 -10.69 -15.72 -2.70
CA ALA A 258 -10.06 -15.62 -4.01
C ALA A 258 -9.22 -16.89 -4.27
N VAL A 259 -9.59 -17.59 -5.33
CA VAL A 259 -8.89 -18.71 -5.98
C VAL A 259 -7.59 -18.24 -6.62
#